data_AF-A0A8T0MTP2-F1
#
_entry.id   AF-A0A8T0MTP2-F1
#
_cell.length_a   1.000
_cell.length_b   1.000
_cell.length_c   1.000
_cell.angle_alpha   90.00
_cell.angle_beta   90.00
_cell.angle_gamma   90.00
#
_symmetry.space_group_name_H-M   'P 1'
#
loop_
_entity.id
_entity.type
_entity.pdbx_description
1 polymer ?
#
loop_
_entity_poly.entity_id
_entity_poly.type
_entity_poly.pdbx_seq_one_letter_code
_entity_poly.pdbx_strand_id
1 'polypeptide(L)'
;MSATDGLMRGMEVIDTGAPLSVPVGGTTLGRIFNVMGEPIDNLGPVDTSATFPIHRSTPAFIELDTKLSIFETGIKVVDLLAPYRRGGKIGLFGGGAGVGKTVLIMELINNIAKAHGGVSVFGGVGERTREGNDLYMEMKESGVINEKNIKESKVALVYGQMNEPPGARMRVGLTALTMAEYF
;
A
#
# COMPACT_ATOMS: atom_id res chain seq x y z
N MET A 1 12.03 12.29 -7.68
CA MET A 1 11.45 11.06 -8.27
C MET A 1 10.46 11.41 -9.39
N SER A 2 10.73 12.45 -10.17
CA SER A 2 9.80 13.01 -11.16
C SER A 2 10.51 13.15 -12.51
N ALA A 3 9.80 13.64 -13.53
CA ALA A 3 10.42 13.95 -14.82
C ALA A 3 11.63 14.89 -14.63
N THR A 4 12.70 14.65 -15.39
CA THR A 4 13.93 15.46 -15.36
C THR A 4 13.91 16.60 -16.38
N ASP A 5 12.76 16.82 -17.02
CA ASP A 5 12.58 17.87 -18.03
C ASP A 5 12.70 19.25 -17.37
N GLY A 6 13.44 20.15 -18.02
CA GLY A 6 13.67 21.51 -17.50
C GLY A 6 14.81 21.64 -16.49
N LEU A 7 15.46 20.53 -16.09
CA LEU A 7 16.67 20.60 -15.25
C LEU A 7 17.86 21.12 -16.05
N MET A 8 18.64 22.02 -15.43
CA MET A 8 19.83 22.63 -16.01
C MET A 8 21.08 22.34 -15.18
N ARG A 9 22.24 22.27 -15.84
CA ARG A 9 23.52 22.14 -15.13
C ARG A 9 23.76 23.39 -14.28
N GLY A 10 24.17 23.19 -13.03
CA GLY A 10 24.39 24.27 -12.06
C GLY A 10 23.15 24.68 -11.26
N MET A 11 22.02 23.97 -11.40
CA MET A 11 20.89 24.13 -10.48
C MET A 11 21.30 23.76 -9.05
N GLU A 12 20.80 24.53 -8.09
CA GLU A 12 21.01 24.30 -6.67
C GLU A 12 20.29 23.01 -6.24
N VAL A 13 20.97 22.21 -5.40
CA VAL A 13 20.44 20.98 -4.83
C VAL A 13 20.63 21.06 -3.32
N ILE A 14 19.53 20.86 -2.60
CA ILE A 14 19.52 20.87 -1.14
C ILE A 14 19.55 19.42 -0.65
N ASP A 15 20.57 19.08 0.13
CA ASP A 15 20.62 17.80 0.85
C ASP A 15 19.71 17.87 2.07
N THR A 16 18.77 16.92 2.17
CA THR A 16 17.87 16.80 3.32
C THR A 16 18.55 16.13 4.52
N GLY A 17 19.73 15.51 4.34
CA GLY A 17 20.48 14.83 5.40
C GLY A 17 19.84 13.55 5.92
N ALA A 18 18.68 13.17 5.37
CA ALA A 18 17.90 12.00 5.75
C ALA A 18 17.36 11.28 4.52
N PRO A 19 17.14 9.95 4.59
CA PRO A 19 16.43 9.21 3.55
C PRO A 19 15.03 9.76 3.33
N LEU A 20 14.45 9.45 2.16
CA LEU A 20 13.05 9.72 1.87
C LEU A 20 12.16 9.17 3.00
N SER A 21 11.38 10.05 3.62
CA SER A 21 10.52 9.73 4.75
C SER A 21 9.06 9.99 4.40
N VAL A 22 8.18 9.12 4.86
CA VAL A 22 6.76 9.10 4.49
C VAL A 22 5.88 9.15 5.74
N PRO A 23 4.68 9.75 5.67
CA PRO A 23 3.76 9.76 6.80
C PRO A 23 3.30 8.35 7.14
N VAL A 24 3.16 8.06 8.43
CA VAL A 24 2.73 6.76 8.95
C VAL A 24 1.65 6.91 10.01
N GLY A 25 0.93 5.83 10.29
CA GLY A 25 -0.11 5.77 11.31
C GLY A 25 -1.54 5.91 10.79
N GLY A 26 -2.49 5.99 11.72
CA GLY A 26 -3.93 5.95 11.42
C GLY A 26 -4.43 7.12 10.57
N THR A 27 -3.64 8.19 10.42
CA THR A 27 -3.91 9.34 9.55
C THR A 27 -3.76 9.01 8.07
N THR A 28 -3.05 7.93 7.74
CA THR A 28 -2.85 7.45 6.37
C THR A 28 -4.01 6.60 5.86
N LEU A 29 -4.88 6.12 6.75
CA LEU A 29 -6.03 5.30 6.39
C LEU A 29 -7.06 6.12 5.60
N GLY A 30 -7.58 5.52 4.53
CA GLY A 30 -8.54 6.11 3.60
C GLY A 30 -7.93 7.09 2.59
N ARG A 31 -6.61 7.29 2.61
CA ARG A 31 -5.91 8.26 1.77
C ARG A 31 -5.14 7.59 0.64
N ILE A 32 -4.87 8.36 -0.42
CA ILE A 32 -4.03 7.94 -1.54
C ILE A 32 -2.72 8.72 -1.52
N PHE A 33 -1.58 8.03 -1.51
CA PHE A 33 -0.25 8.60 -1.49
C PHE A 33 0.56 8.29 -2.75
N ASN A 34 1.45 9.19 -3.11
CA ASN A 34 2.50 8.93 -4.10
C ASN A 34 3.75 8.32 -3.45
N VAL A 35 4.80 8.06 -4.25
CA VAL A 35 6.09 7.52 -3.77
C VAL A 35 6.74 8.38 -2.69
N MET A 36 6.53 9.71 -2.72
CA MET A 36 7.12 10.66 -1.78
C MET A 36 6.32 10.74 -0.46
N GLY A 37 5.18 10.05 -0.35
CA GLY A 37 4.30 10.15 0.81
C GLY A 37 3.39 11.38 0.78
N GLU A 38 3.24 12.03 -0.38
CA GLU A 38 2.33 13.17 -0.55
C GLU A 38 0.93 12.66 -0.94
N PRO A 39 -0.14 13.22 -0.37
CA PRO A 39 -1.50 12.82 -0.71
C PRO A 39 -1.89 13.32 -2.12
N ILE A 40 -2.45 12.44 -2.93
CA ILE A 40 -2.89 12.71 -4.31
C ILE A 40 -4.41 12.59 -4.51
N ASP A 41 -5.16 12.47 -3.41
CA ASP A 41 -6.61 12.28 -3.38
C ASP A 41 -7.43 13.59 -3.34
N ASN A 42 -6.77 14.75 -3.37
CA ASN A 42 -7.40 16.08 -3.25
C ASN A 42 -8.21 16.30 -1.95
N LEU A 43 -8.00 15.49 -0.91
CA LEU A 43 -8.68 15.62 0.39
C LEU A 43 -7.93 16.53 1.38
N GLY A 44 -7.01 17.36 0.89
CA GLY A 44 -6.17 18.25 1.69
C GLY A 44 -4.94 17.56 2.30
N PRO A 45 -4.16 18.28 3.13
CA PRO A 45 -2.96 17.71 3.74
C PRO A 45 -3.29 16.61 4.75
N VAL A 46 -2.34 15.69 4.96
CA VAL A 46 -2.39 14.66 6.01
C VAL A 46 -1.53 15.14 7.18
N ASP A 47 -1.92 14.77 8.41
CA ASP A 47 -1.05 14.98 9.56
C ASP A 47 0.23 14.14 9.43
N THR A 48 1.37 14.84 9.43
CA THR A 48 2.72 14.29 9.23
C THR A 48 3.52 14.23 10.53
N SER A 49 2.84 14.27 11.68
CA SER A 49 3.45 14.20 13.01
C SER A 49 4.36 12.97 13.21
N ALA A 50 4.00 11.82 12.64
CA ALA A 50 4.84 10.64 12.58
C ALA A 50 5.28 10.35 11.13
N THR A 51 6.59 10.31 10.89
CA THR A 51 7.17 9.92 9.60
C THR A 51 8.25 8.89 9.80
N PHE A 52 8.34 7.91 8.89
CA PHE A 52 9.40 6.89 8.88
C PHE A 52 10.17 6.91 7.56
N PRO A 53 11.48 6.59 7.58
CA PRO A 53 12.29 6.46 6.37
C PRO A 53 11.91 5.20 5.59
N ILE A 54 11.88 5.29 4.26
CA ILE A 54 11.56 4.14 3.40
C ILE A 54 12.66 3.07 3.34
N HIS A 55 13.85 3.41 3.83
CA HIS A 55 15.01 2.54 3.89
C HIS A 55 15.26 2.13 5.32
N ARG A 56 14.89 0.88 5.65
CA ARG A 56 15.09 0.28 6.97
C ARG A 56 15.74 -1.09 6.83
N SER A 57 16.44 -1.50 7.88
CA SER A 57 16.98 -2.85 7.97
C SER A 57 15.85 -3.85 8.20
N THR A 58 16.00 -5.06 7.68
CA THR A 58 15.06 -6.15 7.96
C THR A 58 15.06 -6.50 9.46
N PRO A 59 13.95 -7.05 9.99
CA PRO A 59 13.90 -7.56 11.36
C PRO A 59 15.04 -8.52 11.68
N ALA A 60 15.50 -8.51 12.93
CA ALA A 60 16.59 -9.39 13.35
C ALA A 60 16.11 -10.85 13.43
N PHE A 61 17.04 -11.81 13.31
CA PHE A 61 16.70 -13.24 13.38
C PHE A 61 15.96 -13.62 14.69
N ILE A 62 16.29 -12.94 15.80
CA ILE A 62 15.68 -13.16 17.12
C ILE A 62 14.23 -12.65 17.22
N GLU A 63 13.79 -11.79 16.31
CA GLU A 63 12.43 -11.22 16.28
C GLU A 63 11.47 -12.03 15.41
N LEU A 64 11.97 -13.07 14.71
CA LEU A 64 11.17 -13.89 13.82
C LEU A 64 10.26 -14.84 14.60
N ASP A 65 8.94 -14.76 14.36
CA ASP A 65 7.98 -15.71 14.95
C ASP A 65 7.98 -17.04 14.17
N THR A 66 8.30 -18.12 14.87
CA THR A 66 8.30 -19.48 14.33
C THR A 66 6.94 -20.17 14.42
N LYS A 67 5.94 -19.56 15.07
CA LYS A 67 4.61 -20.16 15.22
C LYS A 67 3.91 -20.25 13.87
N LEU A 68 3.44 -21.45 13.57
CA LEU A 68 2.54 -21.70 12.44
C LEU A 68 1.11 -21.41 12.89
N SER A 69 0.52 -20.37 12.31
CA SER A 69 -0.91 -20.09 12.47
C SER A 69 -1.54 -19.90 11.09
N ILE A 70 -2.70 -20.52 10.91
CA ILE A 70 -3.48 -20.41 9.68
C ILE A 70 -4.23 -19.08 9.72
N PHE A 71 -4.30 -18.43 8.57
CA PHE A 71 -5.07 -17.23 8.32
C PHE A 71 -6.31 -17.60 7.50
N GLU A 72 -7.47 -17.59 8.14
CA GLU A 72 -8.75 -17.91 7.50
C GLU A 72 -9.23 -16.73 6.66
N THR A 73 -9.35 -16.95 5.36
CA THR A 73 -9.69 -15.93 4.37
C THR A 73 -11.19 -15.82 4.10
N GLY A 74 -11.95 -16.86 4.41
CA GLY A 74 -13.37 -17.01 4.05
C GLY A 74 -13.57 -17.48 2.60
N ILE A 75 -12.49 -17.71 1.85
CA ILE A 75 -12.54 -18.17 0.46
C ILE A 75 -12.33 -19.68 0.44
N LYS A 76 -13.40 -20.44 0.16
CA LYS A 76 -13.39 -21.91 0.22
C LYS A 76 -12.21 -22.57 -0.49
N VAL A 77 -11.87 -22.14 -1.70
CA VAL A 77 -10.77 -22.76 -2.48
C VAL A 77 -9.40 -22.47 -1.85
N VAL A 78 -9.22 -21.28 -1.28
CA VAL A 78 -7.98 -20.88 -0.61
C VAL A 78 -7.86 -21.62 0.71
N ASP A 79 -8.89 -21.54 1.56
CA ASP A 79 -8.84 -22.13 2.90
C ASP A 79 -8.75 -23.67 2.85
N LEU A 80 -9.30 -24.32 1.82
CA LEU A 80 -9.26 -25.78 1.68
C LEU A 80 -7.98 -26.30 0.99
N LEU A 81 -7.58 -25.70 -0.14
CA LEU A 81 -6.51 -26.26 -0.97
C LEU A 81 -5.14 -25.61 -0.74
N ALA A 82 -5.12 -24.32 -0.38
CA ALA A 82 -3.89 -23.54 -0.23
C ALA A 82 -4.01 -22.53 0.93
N PRO A 83 -4.16 -23.01 2.17
CA PRO A 83 -4.44 -22.15 3.32
C PRO A 83 -3.31 -21.14 3.55
N TYR A 84 -3.69 -19.90 3.82
CA TYR A 84 -2.72 -18.84 4.07
C TYR A 84 -2.13 -18.96 5.47
N ARG A 85 -0.84 -18.66 5.59
CA ARG A 85 -0.16 -18.57 6.88
C ARG A 85 -0.20 -17.11 7.36
N ARG A 86 -0.59 -16.88 8.61
CA ARG A 86 -0.49 -15.55 9.24
C ARG A 86 0.97 -15.12 9.31
N GLY A 87 1.28 -13.90 8.84
CA GLY A 87 2.66 -13.43 8.68
C GLY A 87 3.42 -14.07 7.51
N GLY A 88 2.76 -14.88 6.70
CA GLY A 88 3.32 -15.49 5.49
C GLY A 88 3.34 -14.52 4.30
N LYS A 89 4.11 -14.89 3.27
CA LYS A 89 4.11 -14.22 1.97
C LYS A 89 3.27 -15.03 0.99
N ILE A 90 2.36 -14.38 0.28
CA ILE A 90 1.42 -15.02 -0.65
C ILE A 90 1.64 -14.43 -2.04
N GLY A 91 1.67 -15.28 -3.07
CA GLY A 91 1.74 -14.87 -4.47
C GLY A 91 0.48 -15.26 -5.21
N LEU A 92 -0.18 -14.28 -5.85
CA LEU A 92 -1.33 -14.50 -6.71
C LEU A 92 -0.89 -14.55 -8.18
N PHE A 93 -0.65 -15.75 -8.67
CA PHE A 93 -0.22 -15.97 -10.05
C PHE A 93 -1.44 -16.21 -10.94
N GLY A 94 -1.63 -15.35 -11.93
CA GLY A 94 -2.71 -15.48 -12.91
C GLY A 94 -2.13 -15.52 -14.32
N GLY A 95 -2.54 -16.49 -15.13
CA GLY A 95 -2.05 -16.72 -16.50
C GLY A 95 -2.36 -15.63 -17.54
N GLY A 96 -2.75 -14.42 -17.09
CA GLY A 96 -3.06 -13.28 -17.94
C GLY A 96 -3.69 -12.10 -17.18
N ALA A 97 -4.05 -11.05 -17.93
CA ALA A 97 -4.94 -9.99 -17.47
C ALA A 97 -6.39 -10.49 -17.44
N GLY A 98 -7.23 -9.97 -16.55
CA GLY A 98 -8.67 -10.28 -16.52
C GLY A 98 -9.06 -11.58 -15.79
N VAL A 99 -8.13 -12.33 -15.20
CA VAL A 99 -8.44 -13.56 -14.43
C VAL A 99 -8.97 -13.29 -13.02
N GLY A 100 -9.33 -12.05 -12.69
CA GLY A 100 -9.91 -11.69 -11.39
C GLY A 100 -8.91 -11.49 -10.23
N LYS A 101 -7.61 -11.27 -10.51
CA LYS A 101 -6.60 -11.04 -9.44
C LYS A 101 -6.98 -9.88 -8.53
N THR A 102 -7.34 -8.73 -9.11
CA THR A 102 -7.74 -7.53 -8.37
C THR A 102 -8.99 -7.79 -7.54
N VAL A 103 -9.97 -8.49 -8.11
CA VAL A 103 -11.21 -8.87 -7.41
C VAL A 103 -10.92 -9.74 -6.20
N LEU A 104 -10.01 -10.71 -6.32
CA LEU A 104 -9.62 -11.55 -5.19
C LEU A 104 -8.89 -10.75 -4.10
N ILE A 105 -8.04 -9.79 -4.46
CA ILE A 105 -7.36 -8.91 -3.50
C ILE A 105 -8.37 -8.04 -2.75
N MET A 106 -9.34 -7.46 -3.46
CA MET A 106 -10.40 -6.65 -2.85
C MET A 106 -11.22 -7.46 -1.85
N GLU A 107 -11.60 -8.68 -2.22
CA GLU A 107 -12.37 -9.55 -1.34
C GLU A 107 -11.57 -9.97 -0.10
N LEU A 108 -10.26 -10.22 -0.25
CA LEU A 108 -9.38 -10.48 0.89
C LEU A 108 -9.32 -9.28 1.85
N ILE A 109 -9.17 -8.05 1.34
CA ILE A 109 -9.17 -6.83 2.15
C ILE A 109 -10.49 -6.67 2.90
N ASN A 110 -11.61 -6.87 2.21
CA ASN A 110 -12.95 -6.79 2.76
C ASN A 110 -13.15 -7.82 3.90
N ASN A 111 -12.73 -9.06 3.71
CA ASN A 111 -12.84 -10.11 4.73
C ASN A 111 -11.91 -9.85 5.94
N ILE A 112 -10.69 -9.36 5.70
CA ILE A 112 -9.77 -8.94 6.77
C ILE A 112 -10.37 -7.81 7.60
N ALA A 113 -10.90 -6.78 6.94
CA ALA A 113 -11.45 -5.60 7.60
C ALA A 113 -12.69 -5.94 8.45
N LYS A 114 -13.56 -6.84 7.96
CA LYS A 114 -14.80 -7.24 8.66
C LYS A 114 -14.58 -8.28 9.76
N ALA A 115 -13.78 -9.32 9.50
CA ALA A 115 -13.66 -10.47 10.41
C ALA A 115 -12.53 -10.31 11.43
N HIS A 116 -11.42 -9.67 11.06
CA HIS A 116 -10.21 -9.62 11.88
C HIS A 116 -9.90 -8.22 12.42
N GLY A 117 -10.68 -7.20 12.04
CA GLY A 117 -10.51 -5.80 12.48
C GLY A 117 -9.16 -5.17 12.06
N GLY A 118 -8.44 -5.83 11.15
CA GLY A 118 -7.12 -5.42 10.69
C GLY A 118 -7.17 -4.23 9.74
N VAL A 119 -6.03 -3.57 9.60
CA VAL A 119 -5.78 -2.57 8.57
C VAL A 119 -5.07 -3.19 7.38
N SER A 120 -5.26 -2.62 6.19
CA SER A 120 -4.61 -3.06 4.95
C SER A 120 -3.85 -1.90 4.33
N VAL A 121 -2.72 -2.19 3.69
CA VAL A 121 -2.00 -1.21 2.87
C VAL A 121 -1.88 -1.78 1.46
N PHE A 122 -2.36 -1.03 0.47
CA PHE A 122 -2.28 -1.41 -0.93
C PHE A 122 -1.18 -0.61 -1.63
N GLY A 123 -0.16 -1.31 -2.14
CA GLY A 123 0.89 -0.71 -2.97
C GLY A 123 0.68 -1.02 -4.45
N GLY A 124 0.15 -0.07 -5.22
CA GLY A 124 -0.01 -0.20 -6.68
C GLY A 124 1.28 0.15 -7.40
N VAL A 125 2.12 -0.85 -7.66
CA VAL A 125 3.44 -0.70 -8.27
C VAL A 125 3.37 -0.92 -9.79
N GLY A 126 3.47 0.16 -10.56
CA GLY A 126 3.47 0.09 -12.02
C GLY A 126 2.14 -0.40 -12.60
N GLU A 127 1.04 -0.25 -11.86
CA GLU A 127 -0.31 -0.59 -12.31
C GLU A 127 -0.90 0.51 -13.20
N ARG A 128 -1.96 0.16 -13.94
CA ARG A 128 -2.68 1.14 -14.77
C ARG A 128 -3.46 2.12 -13.88
N THR A 129 -3.45 3.40 -14.26
CA THR A 129 -4.24 4.45 -13.58
C THR A 129 -5.72 4.14 -13.50
N ARG A 130 -6.28 3.58 -14.59
CA ARG A 130 -7.68 3.15 -14.62
C ARG A 130 -7.98 2.09 -13.56
N GLU A 131 -7.14 1.06 -13.45
CA GLU A 131 -7.33 -0.03 -12.49
C GLU A 131 -7.20 0.46 -11.03
N GLY A 132 -6.29 1.41 -10.77
CA GLY A 132 -6.20 2.05 -9.45
C GLY A 132 -7.41 2.93 -9.10
N ASN A 133 -7.99 3.61 -10.09
CA ASN A 133 -9.22 4.37 -9.88
C ASN A 133 -10.43 3.47 -9.64
N ASP A 134 -10.58 2.40 -10.44
CA ASP A 134 -11.66 1.43 -10.29
C ASP A 134 -11.59 0.77 -8.89
N LEU A 135 -10.40 0.36 -8.46
CA LEU A 135 -10.14 -0.15 -7.11
C LEU A 135 -10.57 0.83 -6.01
N TYR A 136 -10.24 2.12 -6.17
CA TYR A 136 -10.60 3.14 -5.20
C TYR A 136 -12.12 3.34 -5.10
N MET A 137 -12.83 3.33 -6.24
CA MET A 137 -14.29 3.42 -6.24
C MET A 137 -14.94 2.19 -5.63
N GLU A 138 -14.48 0.98 -5.97
CA GLU A 138 -15.00 -0.26 -5.39
C GLU A 138 -14.76 -0.34 -3.86
N MET A 139 -13.63 0.17 -3.38
CA MET A 139 -13.35 0.25 -1.93
C MET A 139 -14.28 1.22 -1.19
N LYS A 140 -14.72 2.29 -1.87
CA LYS A 140 -15.73 3.22 -1.32
C LYS A 140 -17.11 2.59 -1.29
N GLU A 141 -17.51 1.94 -2.38
CA GLU A 141 -18.81 1.28 -2.48
C GLU A 141 -18.96 0.11 -1.48
N SER A 142 -17.89 -0.66 -1.28
CA SER A 142 -17.86 -1.77 -0.32
C SER A 142 -17.76 -1.34 1.15
N GLY A 143 -17.55 -0.04 1.41
CA GLY A 143 -17.43 0.53 2.74
C GLY A 143 -16.08 0.28 3.44
N VAL A 144 -15.06 -0.20 2.70
CA VAL A 144 -13.68 -0.34 3.21
C VAL A 144 -13.04 1.05 3.40
N ILE A 145 -13.33 1.97 2.49
CA ILE A 145 -13.04 3.40 2.60
C ILE A 145 -14.34 4.12 2.96
N ASN A 146 -14.37 4.74 4.13
CA ASN A 146 -15.55 5.48 4.57
C ASN A 146 -15.41 6.95 4.17
N GLU A 147 -16.15 7.37 3.12
CA GLU A 147 -16.13 8.77 2.64
C GLU A 147 -16.64 9.77 3.68
N LYS A 148 -17.57 9.36 4.54
CA LYS A 148 -18.15 10.23 5.57
C LYS A 148 -17.22 10.39 6.77
N ASN A 149 -16.44 9.35 7.07
CA ASN A 149 -15.45 9.39 8.14
C ASN A 149 -14.18 8.67 7.72
N ILE A 150 -13.25 9.42 7.12
CA ILE A 150 -11.98 8.90 6.62
C ILE A 150 -11.21 8.14 7.72
N LYS A 151 -11.32 8.57 8.98
CA LYS A 151 -10.65 7.94 10.13
C LYS A 151 -11.10 6.51 10.42
N GLU A 152 -12.30 6.13 9.97
CA GLU A 152 -12.83 4.77 10.13
C GLU A 152 -12.42 3.85 8.97
N SER A 153 -11.80 4.39 7.93
CA SER A 153 -11.29 3.60 6.81
C SER A 153 -10.27 2.58 7.29
N LYS A 154 -10.24 1.42 6.64
CA LYS A 154 -9.36 0.30 7.01
C LYS A 154 -8.22 0.07 6.04
N VAL A 155 -8.10 0.89 5.00
CA VAL A 155 -7.10 0.72 3.95
C VAL A 155 -6.34 2.02 3.69
N ALA A 156 -5.01 1.95 3.55
CA ALA A 156 -4.20 3.03 2.97
C ALA A 156 -3.77 2.66 1.55
N LEU A 157 -3.82 3.60 0.61
CA LEU A 157 -3.47 3.38 -0.79
C LEU A 157 -2.18 4.12 -1.13
N VAL A 158 -1.22 3.41 -1.73
CA VAL A 158 0.04 3.98 -2.22
C VAL A 158 0.17 3.64 -3.70
N TYR A 159 0.22 4.66 -4.55
CA TYR A 159 0.29 4.50 -6.00
C TYR A 159 1.60 5.01 -6.57
N GLY A 160 2.15 4.23 -7.49
CA GLY A 160 3.31 4.55 -8.30
C GLY A 160 3.06 3.97 -9.68
N GLN A 161 2.26 4.68 -10.48
CA GLN A 161 1.60 4.12 -11.66
C GLN A 161 2.51 4.04 -12.89
N MET A 162 2.03 3.42 -13.98
CA MET A 162 2.81 3.26 -15.22
C MET A 162 3.30 4.58 -15.84
N ASN A 163 2.62 5.69 -15.61
CA ASN A 163 2.99 7.02 -16.09
C ASN A 163 4.16 7.65 -15.31
N GLU A 164 4.54 7.08 -14.17
CA GLU A 164 5.64 7.60 -13.35
C GLU A 164 7.01 7.08 -13.81
N PRO A 165 8.08 7.88 -13.60
CA PRO A 165 9.42 7.48 -13.96
C PRO A 165 9.83 6.19 -13.23
N PRO A 166 10.76 5.40 -13.81
CA PRO A 166 11.17 4.12 -13.24
C PRO A 166 11.71 4.25 -11.80
N GLY A 167 12.33 5.37 -11.44
CA GLY A 167 12.79 5.62 -10.07
C GLY A 167 11.66 5.65 -9.04
N ALA A 168 10.53 6.25 -9.38
CA ALA A 168 9.34 6.27 -8.53
C ALA A 168 8.74 4.87 -8.39
N ARG A 169 8.57 4.16 -9.52
CA ARG A 169 8.05 2.79 -9.55
C ARG A 169 8.91 1.79 -8.79
N MET A 170 10.22 1.99 -8.72
CA MET A 170 11.11 1.12 -7.95
C MET A 170 11.00 1.35 -6.43
N ARG A 171 10.53 2.52 -5.99
CA ARG A 171 10.52 2.92 -4.57
C ARG A 171 9.14 2.90 -3.94
N VAL A 172 8.06 3.00 -4.73
CA VAL A 172 6.68 2.97 -4.22
C VAL A 172 6.38 1.73 -3.37
N GLY A 173 6.95 0.56 -3.71
CA GLY A 173 6.80 -0.65 -2.91
C GLY A 173 7.38 -0.52 -1.50
N LEU A 174 8.48 0.24 -1.34
CA LEU A 174 9.07 0.53 -0.03
C LEU A 174 8.22 1.53 0.74
N THR A 175 7.64 2.53 0.09
CA THR A 175 6.69 3.46 0.71
C THR A 175 5.48 2.72 1.29
N ALA A 176 4.88 1.83 0.51
CA ALA A 176 3.78 0.99 0.96
C ALA A 176 4.20 0.07 2.13
N LEU A 177 5.37 -0.56 2.04
CA LEU A 177 5.90 -1.40 3.12
C LEU A 177 6.14 -0.59 4.40
N THR A 178 6.66 0.63 4.30
CA THR A 178 6.95 1.49 5.46
C THR A 178 5.69 1.89 6.20
N MET A 179 4.61 2.19 5.46
CA MET A 179 3.29 2.44 6.06
C MET A 179 2.72 1.18 6.71
N ALA A 180 2.93 0.00 6.10
CA ALA A 180 2.48 -1.26 6.65
C ALA A 180 3.25 -1.66 7.93
N GLU A 181 4.56 -1.44 7.99
CA GLU A 181 5.41 -1.75 9.16
C GLU A 181 5.13 -0.90 10.40
N TYR A 182 4.37 0.19 10.27
CA TYR A 182 3.94 0.97 11.43
C TYR A 182 2.83 0.26 12.23
N PHE A 183 2.00 -0.53 11.56
CA PHE A 183 0.84 -1.20 12.15
C PHE A 183 1.19 -2.59 12.69
#